data_AF-A0A9D4F3L1-F1
#
_entry.id   AF-A0A9D4F3L1-F1
#
_cell.length_a   1.000
_cell.length_b   1.000
_cell.length_c   1.000
_cell.angle_alpha   90.00
_cell.angle_beta   90.00
_cell.angle_gamma   90.00
#
_symmetry.space_group_name_H-M   'P 1'
#
loop_
_entity.id
_entity.type
_entity.pdbx_description
1 polymer ?
#
loop_
_entity_poly.entity_id
_entity_poly.type
_entity_poly.pdbx_seq_one_letter_code
_entity_poly.pdbx_strand_id
1 'polypeptide(L)'
;MNDMLDEFSDDSIVETTVRVDVVGEQAVDEDGVFRDVLSGFWGEVIDRFFVGVDQTAPVFSGATPTAIWEAIGRILHVGLVQLGYLPLRFGFASLIFGVFGVLDDERLLQSWIESLGGLEREVMSQAIDVSVQNCDSNILCDILGRHAVPELPTDNNMRRLALQCAEA
;
A
#
# COMPACT_ATOMS: atom_id res chain seq x y z
N MET A 1 -13.47 -11.00 4.63
CA MET A 1 -12.92 -9.73 5.19
C MET A 1 -13.65 -9.15 6.41
N ASN A 2 -14.98 -8.93 6.39
CA ASN A 2 -15.66 -8.16 7.46
C ASN A 2 -15.50 -8.77 8.85
N ASP A 3 -15.63 -10.09 9.00
CA ASP A 3 -15.47 -10.76 10.29
C ASP A 3 -14.10 -10.48 10.93
N MET A 4 -13.04 -10.42 10.12
CA MET A 4 -11.71 -10.02 10.58
C MET A 4 -11.66 -8.56 11.02
N LEU A 5 -12.30 -7.63 10.28
CA LEU A 5 -12.34 -6.22 10.67
C LEU A 5 -13.12 -6.01 11.98
N ASP A 6 -14.20 -6.76 12.16
CA ASP A 6 -15.05 -6.69 13.35
C ASP A 6 -14.34 -7.28 14.57
N GLU A 7 -13.69 -8.45 14.44
CA GLU A 7 -12.95 -9.07 15.55
C GLU A 7 -11.73 -8.24 15.95
N PHE A 8 -11.00 -7.66 14.97
CA PHE A 8 -9.85 -6.80 15.23
C PHE A 8 -10.24 -5.35 15.55
N SER A 9 -11.53 -5.06 15.76
CA SER A 9 -11.97 -3.76 16.25
C SER A 9 -11.59 -3.53 17.72
N ASP A 10 -11.46 -4.60 18.50
CA ASP A 10 -10.93 -4.61 19.87
C ASP A 10 -9.41 -4.39 19.86
N ASP A 11 -8.91 -3.44 20.64
CA ASP A 11 -7.49 -3.13 20.71
C ASP A 11 -6.69 -4.13 21.55
N SER A 12 -7.34 -4.83 22.49
CA SER A 12 -6.69 -5.83 23.33
C SER A 12 -6.24 -7.08 22.57
N ILE A 13 -6.74 -7.29 21.34
CA ILE A 13 -6.40 -8.47 20.53
C ILE A 13 -4.91 -8.60 20.28
N VAL A 14 -4.18 -7.48 20.20
CA VAL A 14 -2.72 -7.45 19.95
C VAL A 14 -1.90 -7.99 21.13
N GLU A 15 -2.51 -8.12 22.32
CA GLU A 15 -1.88 -8.66 23.52
C GLU A 15 -2.09 -10.18 23.67
N THR A 16 -2.79 -10.80 22.74
CA THR A 16 -3.20 -12.20 22.81
C THR A 16 -2.64 -13.03 21.66
N THR A 17 -2.58 -14.36 21.83
CA THR A 17 -2.35 -15.27 20.71
C THR A 17 -3.68 -15.55 20.01
N VAL A 18 -3.80 -15.13 18.76
CA VAL A 18 -5.00 -15.33 17.96
C VAL A 18 -5.01 -16.76 17.40
N ARG A 19 -6.16 -17.42 17.49
CA ARG A 19 -6.42 -18.68 16.81
C ARG A 19 -7.71 -18.56 16.03
N VAL A 20 -7.71 -19.10 14.82
CA VAL A 20 -8.85 -18.97 13.91
C VAL A 20 -9.57 -20.30 13.74
N ASP A 21 -10.90 -20.25 13.73
CA ASP A 21 -11.76 -21.37 13.35
C ASP A 21 -12.61 -20.94 12.15
N VAL A 22 -12.63 -21.75 11.09
CA VAL A 22 -13.35 -21.43 9.86
C VAL A 22 -14.65 -22.25 9.83
N VAL A 23 -15.78 -21.54 9.85
CA VAL A 23 -17.10 -22.17 9.93
C VAL A 23 -17.31 -23.14 8.78
N GLY A 24 -17.50 -24.41 9.11
CA GLY A 24 -17.75 -25.48 8.14
C GLY A 24 -16.50 -26.25 7.71
N GLU A 25 -15.32 -25.88 8.20
CA GLU A 25 -14.09 -26.62 8.00
C GLU A 25 -13.71 -27.39 9.28
N GLN A 26 -13.15 -28.59 9.12
CA GLN A 26 -12.60 -29.36 10.24
C GLN A 26 -11.09 -29.25 10.21
N ALA A 27 -10.59 -28.06 10.55
CA ALA A 27 -9.16 -27.77 10.65
C ALA A 27 -8.84 -27.29 12.06
N VAL A 28 -7.72 -27.75 12.61
CA VAL A 28 -7.16 -27.19 13.85
C VAL A 28 -6.11 -26.18 13.43
N ASP A 29 -6.22 -24.95 13.94
CA ASP A 29 -5.25 -23.91 13.65
C ASP A 29 -3.93 -24.16 14.41
N GLU A 30 -2.98 -24.77 13.70
CA GLU A 30 -1.55 -24.78 14.01
C GLU A 30 -0.83 -23.76 13.11
N ASP A 31 -1.27 -22.50 13.15
CA ASP A 31 -0.79 -21.35 12.35
C ASP A 31 -1.12 -21.40 10.84
N GLY A 32 -1.45 -22.57 10.28
CA GLY A 32 -1.79 -22.72 8.87
C GLY A 32 -3.12 -22.07 8.50
N VAL A 33 -4.15 -22.30 9.31
CA VAL A 33 -5.51 -21.80 9.04
C VAL A 33 -5.52 -20.27 9.12
N PHE A 34 -4.86 -19.70 10.13
CA PHE A 34 -4.79 -18.25 10.24
C PHE A 34 -4.01 -17.60 9.08
N ARG A 35 -2.94 -18.23 8.58
CA ARG A 35 -2.23 -17.74 7.37
C ARG A 35 -3.12 -17.74 6.13
N ASP A 36 -3.95 -18.76 5.96
CA ASP A 36 -4.88 -18.85 4.84
C ASP A 36 -5.96 -17.76 4.92
N VAL A 37 -6.50 -17.53 6.13
CA VAL A 37 -7.45 -16.44 6.39
C VAL A 37 -6.82 -15.06 6.16
N LEU A 38 -5.57 -14.85 6.57
CA LEU A 38 -4.83 -13.63 6.27
C LEU A 38 -4.64 -13.43 4.77
N SER A 39 -4.29 -14.49 4.04
CA SER A 39 -4.13 -14.42 2.58
C SER A 39 -5.42 -14.01 1.89
N GLY A 40 -6.57 -14.58 2.29
CA GLY A 40 -7.88 -14.18 1.77
C GLY A 40 -8.22 -12.72 2.13
N PHE A 41 -8.02 -12.35 3.40
CA PHE A 41 -8.25 -11.00 3.90
C PHE A 41 -7.46 -9.95 3.12
N TRP A 42 -6.16 -10.14 2.94
CA TRP A 42 -5.31 -9.18 2.25
C TRP A 42 -5.63 -9.05 0.77
N GLY A 43 -6.09 -10.13 0.12
CA GLY A 43 -6.61 -10.06 -1.24
C GLY A 43 -7.78 -9.08 -1.34
N GLU A 44 -8.81 -9.26 -0.50
CA GLU A 44 -9.99 -8.38 -0.47
C GLU A 44 -9.64 -6.93 -0.08
N VAL A 45 -8.76 -6.76 0.92
CA VAL A 45 -8.40 -5.44 1.45
C VAL A 45 -7.56 -4.63 0.48
N ILE A 46 -6.58 -5.25 -0.18
CA ILE A 46 -5.76 -4.58 -1.19
C ILE A 46 -6.64 -4.12 -2.35
N ASP A 47 -7.53 -4.98 -2.84
CA ASP A 47 -8.41 -4.64 -3.96
C ASP A 47 -9.40 -3.51 -3.63
N ARG A 48 -9.77 -3.36 -2.35
CA ARG A 48 -10.76 -2.36 -1.91
C ARG A 48 -10.17 -1.04 -1.44
N PHE A 49 -9.03 -1.08 -0.75
CA PHE A 49 -8.51 0.06 0.01
C PHE A 49 -7.13 0.54 -0.47
N PHE A 50 -6.51 -0.16 -1.41
CA PHE A 50 -5.17 0.16 -1.87
C PHE A 50 -5.15 0.43 -3.39
N VAL A 51 -4.13 1.16 -3.83
CA VAL A 51 -3.86 1.42 -5.25
C VAL A 51 -2.44 1.03 -5.60
N GLY A 52 -2.23 0.65 -6.86
CA GLY A 52 -0.93 0.28 -7.40
C GLY A 52 -0.92 -1.14 -7.96
N VAL A 53 0.14 -1.47 -8.71
CA VAL A 53 0.27 -2.74 -9.41
C VAL A 53 1.16 -3.70 -8.62
N ASP A 54 2.48 -3.50 -8.70
CA ASP A 54 3.47 -4.36 -8.05
C ASP A 54 3.60 -4.04 -6.56
N GLN A 55 3.63 -2.75 -6.23
CA GLN A 55 3.52 -2.24 -4.88
C GLN A 55 2.23 -1.46 -4.73
N THR A 56 1.60 -1.57 -3.56
CA THR A 56 0.31 -0.96 -3.27
C THR A 56 0.37 -0.05 -2.05
N ALA A 57 -0.25 1.11 -2.15
CA ALA A 57 -0.34 2.07 -1.06
C ALA A 57 -1.81 2.20 -0.59
N PRO A 58 -2.05 2.38 0.72
CA PRO A 58 -3.40 2.61 1.24
C PRO A 58 -3.94 3.95 0.75
N VAL A 59 -5.21 3.99 0.38
CA VAL A 59 -5.90 5.23 -0.04
C VAL A 59 -6.83 5.71 1.05
N PHE A 60 -6.41 6.78 1.74
CA PHE A 60 -7.20 7.42 2.77
C PHE A 60 -8.28 8.32 2.14
N SER A 61 -9.38 7.70 1.71
CA SER A 61 -10.57 8.44 1.30
C SER A 61 -11.42 8.82 2.52
N GLY A 62 -12.07 9.98 2.48
CA GLY A 62 -13.01 10.41 3.53
C GLY A 62 -14.23 9.50 3.69
N ALA A 63 -14.41 8.49 2.82
CA ALA A 63 -15.49 7.52 2.91
C ALA A 63 -15.17 6.32 3.82
N THR A 64 -13.88 6.07 4.11
CA THR A 64 -13.46 4.94 4.97
C THR A 64 -13.27 5.41 6.41
N PRO A 65 -14.01 4.86 7.38
CA PRO A 65 -13.83 5.23 8.79
C PRO A 65 -12.45 4.88 9.33
N THR A 66 -11.91 5.72 10.22
CA THR A 66 -10.61 5.49 10.89
C THR A 66 -10.52 4.13 11.58
N ALA A 67 -11.61 3.67 12.21
CA ALA A 67 -11.67 2.37 12.88
C ALA A 67 -11.32 1.18 11.95
N ILE A 68 -11.62 1.28 10.66
CA ILE A 68 -11.26 0.25 9.68
C ILE A 68 -9.74 0.21 9.49
N TRP A 69 -9.09 1.36 9.40
CA TRP A 69 -7.63 1.45 9.29
C TRP A 69 -6.92 0.99 10.56
N GLU A 70 -7.48 1.29 11.73
CA GLU A 70 -6.98 0.78 13.01
C GLU A 70 -7.04 -0.76 13.05
N ALA A 71 -8.17 -1.35 12.65
CA ALA A 71 -8.31 -2.80 12.57
C ALA A 71 -7.32 -3.43 11.56
N ILE A 72 -7.18 -2.85 10.35
CA ILE A 72 -6.18 -3.29 9.36
C ILE A 72 -4.76 -3.23 9.94
N GLY A 73 -4.43 -2.17 10.67
CA GLY A 73 -3.14 -2.02 11.36
C GLY A 73 -2.90 -3.11 12.40
N ARG A 74 -3.91 -3.45 13.21
CA ARG A 74 -3.82 -4.55 14.19
C ARG A 74 -3.67 -5.91 13.51
N ILE A 75 -4.37 -6.16 12.41
CA ILE A 75 -4.24 -7.39 11.61
C ILE A 75 -2.83 -7.52 11.04
N LEU A 76 -2.28 -6.43 10.50
CA LEU A 76 -0.89 -6.39 10.02
C LEU A 76 0.10 -6.68 11.15
N HIS A 77 -0.10 -6.06 12.32
CA HIS A 77 0.74 -6.28 13.50
C HIS A 77 0.71 -7.73 13.97
N VAL A 78 -0.47 -8.30 14.19
CA VAL A 78 -0.63 -9.67 14.69
C VAL A 78 -0.08 -10.67 13.66
N GLY A 79 -0.38 -10.48 12.38
CA GLY A 79 0.18 -11.31 11.31
C GLY A 79 1.71 -11.28 11.30
N LEU A 80 2.32 -10.11 11.46
CA LEU A 80 3.78 -9.97 11.51
C LEU A 80 4.37 -10.61 12.78
N VAL A 81 3.84 -10.29 13.96
CA VAL A 81 4.43 -10.68 15.24
C VAL A 81 4.22 -12.16 15.54
N GLN A 82 3.01 -12.68 15.32
CA GLN A 82 2.68 -14.07 15.63
C GLN A 82 3.15 -15.02 14.53
N LEU A 83 2.97 -14.63 13.26
CA LEU A 83 3.16 -15.54 12.12
C LEU A 83 4.36 -15.16 11.25
N GLY A 84 5.01 -14.01 11.43
CA GLY A 84 5.99 -13.52 10.47
C GLY A 84 5.39 -13.30 9.08
N TYR A 85 4.07 -13.02 9.03
CA TYR A 85 3.34 -12.82 7.78
C TYR A 85 3.39 -11.35 7.37
N LEU A 86 3.74 -11.08 6.11
CA LEU A 86 3.60 -9.77 5.48
C LEU A 86 2.90 -9.91 4.10
N PRO A 87 1.90 -9.07 3.79
CA PRO A 87 1.29 -9.03 2.46
C PRO A 87 2.31 -8.60 1.41
N LEU A 88 2.53 -9.44 0.38
CA LEU A 88 3.61 -9.29 -0.60
C LEU A 88 3.56 -7.97 -1.41
N ARG A 89 2.35 -7.44 -1.66
CA ARG A 89 2.17 -6.23 -2.47
C ARG A 89 2.19 -4.95 -1.66
N PHE A 90 2.31 -5.00 -0.34
CA PHE A 90 2.20 -3.82 0.49
C PHE A 90 3.43 -2.91 0.34
N GLY A 91 3.20 -1.65 0.03
CA GLY A 91 4.23 -0.69 -0.35
C GLY A 91 5.26 -0.44 0.75
N PHE A 92 6.55 -0.45 0.40
CA PHE A 92 7.64 -0.25 1.35
C PHE A 92 7.56 1.09 2.08
N ALA A 93 7.21 2.18 1.39
CA ALA A 93 7.03 3.48 2.03
C ALA A 93 5.97 3.41 3.14
N SER A 94 4.86 2.71 2.88
CA SER A 94 3.75 2.55 3.83
C SER A 94 4.18 1.74 5.05
N LEU A 95 4.97 0.67 4.86
CA LEU A 95 5.51 -0.12 5.98
C LEU A 95 6.50 0.69 6.82
N ILE A 96 7.47 1.37 6.17
CA ILE A 96 8.47 2.19 6.86
C ILE A 96 7.78 3.29 7.66
N PHE A 97 6.85 4.01 7.03
CA PHE A 97 6.11 5.06 7.70
C PHE A 97 5.25 4.51 8.85
N GLY A 98 4.57 3.38 8.66
CA GLY A 98 3.76 2.75 9.70
C GLY A 98 4.57 2.29 10.92
N VAL A 99 5.81 1.83 10.71
CA VAL A 99 6.69 1.36 11.79
C VAL A 99 7.44 2.50 12.48
N PHE A 100 8.01 3.42 11.71
CA PHE A 100 8.92 4.44 12.22
C PHE A 100 8.30 5.83 12.36
N GLY A 101 7.13 6.07 11.76
CA GLY A 101 6.47 7.37 11.74
C GLY A 101 7.19 8.45 10.90
N VAL A 102 8.26 8.08 10.20
CA VAL A 102 9.09 8.98 9.40
C VAL A 102 9.45 8.33 8.07
N LEU A 103 9.47 9.12 7.01
CA LEU A 103 9.83 8.72 5.66
C LEU A 103 10.49 9.91 4.96
N ASP A 104 11.55 9.66 4.20
CA ASP A 104 12.19 10.69 3.37
C ASP A 104 11.61 10.71 1.95
N ASP A 105 11.75 11.86 1.28
CA ASP A 105 11.24 12.11 -0.07
C ASP A 105 11.70 11.06 -1.09
N GLU A 106 12.93 10.55 -0.95
CA GLU A 106 13.50 9.58 -1.90
C GLU A 106 12.77 8.24 -1.80
N ARG A 107 12.57 7.74 -0.58
CA ARG A 107 11.82 6.49 -0.35
C ARG A 107 10.34 6.63 -0.71
N LEU A 108 9.74 7.79 -0.45
CA LEU A 108 8.38 8.09 -0.85
C LEU A 108 8.25 8.04 -2.38
N LEU A 109 9.13 8.78 -3.08
CA LEU A 109 9.15 8.85 -4.53
C LEU A 109 9.38 7.48 -5.16
N GLN A 110 10.36 6.73 -4.68
CA GLN A 110 10.65 5.37 -5.17
C GLN A 110 9.42 4.46 -5.00
N SER A 111 8.80 4.45 -3.82
CA SER A 111 7.63 3.58 -3.58
C SER A 111 6.42 3.98 -4.43
N TRP A 112 6.23 5.27 -4.72
CA TRP A 112 5.20 5.73 -5.64
C TRP A 112 5.47 5.28 -7.07
N ILE A 113 6.71 5.42 -7.56
CA ILE A 113 7.13 4.93 -8.89
C ILE A 113 6.92 3.41 -9.00
N GLU A 114 7.23 2.66 -7.94
CA GLU A 114 7.00 1.22 -7.88
C GLU A 114 5.50 0.85 -7.86
N SER A 115 4.62 1.78 -7.48
CA SER A 115 3.17 1.56 -7.55
C SER A 115 2.60 1.70 -8.97
N LEU A 116 3.29 2.42 -9.85
CA LEU A 116 2.88 2.63 -11.25
C LEU A 116 2.96 1.32 -12.05
N GLY A 117 2.19 1.25 -13.15
CA GLY A 117 2.29 0.15 -14.11
C GLY A 117 3.63 0.14 -14.84
N GLY A 118 4.06 -1.00 -15.38
CA GLY A 118 5.42 -1.17 -15.94
C GLY A 118 5.85 -0.10 -16.94
N LEU A 119 4.97 0.28 -17.89
CA LEU A 119 5.25 1.33 -18.87
C LEU A 119 5.30 2.73 -18.23
N GLU A 120 4.37 3.02 -17.32
CA GLU A 120 4.32 4.31 -16.61
C GLU A 120 5.55 4.49 -15.71
N ARG A 121 5.96 3.41 -15.03
CA ARG A 121 7.18 3.35 -14.23
C ARG A 121 8.40 3.66 -15.07
N GLU A 122 8.55 3.02 -16.23
CA GLU A 122 9.67 3.24 -17.13
C GLU A 122 9.74 4.71 -17.59
N VAL A 123 8.61 5.26 -18.06
CA VAL A 123 8.50 6.67 -18.47
C VAL A 123 8.85 7.61 -17.32
N MET A 124 8.36 7.33 -16.11
CA MET A 124 8.60 8.17 -14.95
C MET A 124 10.05 8.13 -14.48
N SER A 125 10.65 6.95 -14.38
CA SER A 125 12.08 6.80 -14.08
C SER A 125 12.94 7.50 -15.12
N GLN A 126 12.64 7.37 -16.41
CA GLN A 126 13.39 8.05 -17.46
C GLN A 126 13.28 9.58 -17.37
N ALA A 127 12.08 10.11 -17.06
CA ALA A 127 11.85 11.54 -16.90
C ALA A 127 12.63 12.13 -15.70
N ILE A 128 12.73 11.38 -14.60
CA ILE A 128 13.42 11.81 -13.37
C ILE A 128 14.94 11.63 -13.48
N ASP A 129 15.40 10.48 -13.96
CA ASP A 129 16.82 10.08 -13.91
C ASP A 129 17.63 10.54 -15.12
N VAL A 130 16.97 10.78 -16.26
CA VAL A 130 17.63 11.08 -17.54
C VAL A 130 17.23 12.45 -18.09
N SER A 131 16.01 12.59 -18.59
CA SER A 131 15.45 13.85 -19.12
C SER A 131 14.00 13.64 -19.55
N VAL A 132 13.16 14.64 -19.29
CA VAL A 132 11.78 14.76 -19.76
C VAL A 132 11.69 14.71 -21.30
N GLN A 133 12.73 15.15 -22.02
CA GLN A 133 12.71 15.15 -23.49
C GLN A 133 12.86 13.75 -24.10
N ASN A 134 13.32 12.77 -23.32
CA ASN A 134 13.64 11.44 -23.81
C ASN A 134 12.51 10.41 -23.57
N CYS A 135 11.45 10.79 -22.85
CA CYS A 135 10.34 9.93 -22.51
C CYS A 135 9.07 10.24 -23.33
N ASP A 136 8.09 9.34 -23.31
CA ASP A 136 6.79 9.58 -23.96
C ASP A 136 6.01 10.69 -23.23
N SER A 137 5.91 11.85 -23.88
CA SER A 137 5.25 13.02 -23.31
C SER A 137 3.76 12.82 -23.04
N ASN A 138 3.07 11.97 -23.81
CA ASN A 138 1.64 11.74 -23.57
C ASN A 138 1.44 10.94 -22.28
N ILE A 139 2.20 9.86 -22.13
CA ILE A 139 2.15 9.02 -20.92
C ILE A 139 2.58 9.84 -19.69
N LEU A 140 3.64 10.64 -19.81
CA LEU A 140 4.09 11.50 -18.73
C LEU A 140 3.01 12.51 -18.31
N CYS A 141 2.38 13.18 -19.26
CA CYS A 141 1.28 14.11 -18.97
C CYS A 141 0.07 13.39 -18.37
N ASP A 142 -0.24 12.18 -18.81
CA ASP A 142 -1.34 11.38 -18.29
C ASP A 142 -1.09 10.94 -16.83
N ILE A 143 0.16 10.63 -16.47
CA ILE A 143 0.55 10.36 -15.07
C ILE A 143 0.35 11.61 -14.22
N LEU A 144 0.97 12.73 -14.60
CA LEU A 144 0.92 13.97 -13.81
C LEU A 144 -0.51 14.55 -13.73
N GLY A 145 -1.28 14.43 -14.81
CA GLY A 145 -2.65 14.91 -14.90
C GLY A 145 -3.62 14.22 -13.95
N ARG A 146 -3.40 12.92 -13.63
CA ARG A 146 -4.19 12.19 -12.64
C ARG A 146 -4.09 12.77 -11.23
N HIS A 147 -2.96 13.40 -10.92
CA HIS A 147 -2.69 14.03 -9.62
C HIS A 147 -2.94 15.55 -9.64
N ALA A 148 -3.67 16.05 -10.65
CA ALA A 148 -4.05 17.46 -10.80
C ALA A 148 -2.86 18.44 -10.75
N VAL A 149 -1.67 18.01 -11.22
CA VAL A 149 -0.49 18.87 -11.32
C VAL A 149 -0.68 19.87 -12.47
N PRO A 150 -0.73 21.19 -12.20
CA PRO A 150 -1.10 22.19 -13.21
C PRO A 150 0.09 22.67 -14.07
N GLU A 151 1.29 22.18 -13.82
CA GLU A 151 2.54 22.65 -14.44
C GLU A 151 3.10 21.63 -15.44
N LEU A 152 3.65 22.12 -16.55
CA LEU A 152 4.29 21.26 -17.55
C LEU A 152 5.62 20.70 -17.03
N PRO A 153 5.91 19.41 -17.27
CA PRO A 153 7.17 18.82 -16.87
C PRO A 153 8.35 19.36 -17.68
N THR A 154 9.45 19.60 -16.99
CA THR A 154 10.77 20.00 -17.51
C THR A 154 11.84 19.33 -16.66
N ASP A 155 13.06 19.20 -17.17
CA ASP A 155 14.18 18.60 -16.42
C ASP A 155 14.44 19.30 -15.07
N ASN A 156 14.13 20.58 -14.95
CA ASN A 156 14.34 21.36 -13.72
C ASN A 156 13.25 21.18 -12.66
N ASN A 157 12.03 20.77 -13.05
CA ASN A 157 10.90 20.66 -12.12
C ASN A 157 10.39 19.23 -11.94
N MET A 158 10.80 18.27 -12.79
CA MET A 158 10.23 16.93 -12.85
C MET A 158 10.24 16.21 -11.51
N ARG A 159 11.37 16.21 -10.79
CA ARG A 159 11.47 15.57 -9.47
C ARG A 159 10.50 16.18 -8.45
N ARG A 160 10.32 17.51 -8.48
CA ARG A 160 9.36 18.19 -7.60
C ARG A 160 7.93 17.82 -7.96
N LEU A 161 7.59 17.78 -9.25
CA LEU A 161 6.24 17.39 -9.70
C LEU A 161 5.92 15.94 -9.32
N ALA A 162 6.88 15.03 -9.50
CA ALA A 162 6.72 13.62 -9.13
C ALA A 162 6.54 13.45 -7.61
N LEU A 163 7.29 14.20 -6.80
CA LEU A 163 7.11 14.17 -5.34
C LEU A 163 5.72 14.70 -4.93
N GLN A 164 5.22 15.76 -5.58
CA GLN A 164 3.85 16.24 -5.35
C GLN A 164 2.80 15.17 -5.68
N CYS A 165 3.02 14.37 -6.73
CA CYS A 165 2.13 13.24 -7.03
C CYS A 165 2.20 12.15 -5.94
N ALA A 166 3.38 11.89 -5.40
CA ALA A 166 3.58 10.87 -4.36
C ALA A 166 2.98 11.26 -2.99
N GLU A 167 2.84 12.56 -2.72
CA GLU A 167 2.23 13.10 -1.48
C GLU A 167 0.70 13.22 -1.54
N ALA A 168 0.10 13.10 -2.72
CA ALA A 168 -1.33 13.33 -2.98
C ALA A 168 -2.21 12.11 -2.69
#